data_AF-T1CJL8-F1
#
_entry.id   AF-T1CJL8-F1
#
_cell.length_a   1.000
_cell.length_b   1.000
_cell.length_c   1.000
_cell.angle_alpha   90.00
_cell.angle_beta   90.00
_cell.angle_gamma   90.00
#
_symmetry.space_group_name_H-M   'P 1'
#
loop_
_entity.id
_entity.type
_entity.pdbx_description
1 polymer ?
#
loop_
_entity_poly.entity_id
_entity_poly.type
_entity_poly.pdbx_seq_one_letter_code
_entity_poly.pdbx_strand_id
1 'polypeptide(L)'
;AIAKKQGENAIDITDAIRARLTQLRNIEIPADVHVAVTRDYGRSADAKATELMEHLLLATVSVVLLMLLALGWREAIVVGVAVVITLAITLFASWAIGFTINRVSLFALIFSIGILVDDAIVVVENIHRHMAMGNKKLGEAIPIAVDEVGGPTIL
;
A
#
# COMPACT_ATOMS: atom_id res chain seq x y z
N ALA A 1 0.07 19.16 29.38
CA ALA A 1 -0.12 18.28 28.22
C ALA A 1 0.01 19.12 26.95
N ILE A 2 0.64 18.59 25.90
CA ILE A 2 0.78 19.29 24.60
C ILE A 2 -0.29 18.71 23.66
N ALA A 3 -1.07 19.58 23.05
CA ALA A 3 -2.09 19.19 22.08
C ALA A 3 -1.65 19.56 20.66
N LYS A 4 -1.92 18.66 19.71
CA LYS A 4 -1.68 18.91 18.28
C LYS A 4 -2.72 19.91 17.76
N LYS A 5 -2.29 20.81 16.87
CA LYS A 5 -3.18 21.66 16.07
C LYS A 5 -3.86 20.84 14.97
N GLN A 6 -5.12 21.14 14.67
CA GLN A 6 -5.86 20.46 13.61
C GLN A 6 -5.17 20.67 12.24
N GLY A 7 -5.10 19.61 11.44
CA GLY A 7 -4.44 19.61 10.12
C GLY A 7 -2.95 19.29 10.15
N GLU A 8 -2.28 19.42 11.29
CA GLU A 8 -0.84 19.12 11.39
C GLU A 8 -0.54 17.62 11.52
N ASN A 9 0.62 17.16 11.07
CA ASN A 9 1.04 15.78 11.26
C ASN A 9 1.48 15.53 12.71
N ALA A 10 0.91 14.50 13.34
CA ALA A 10 1.23 14.18 14.73
C ALA A 10 2.66 13.66 14.90
N ILE A 11 3.19 12.94 13.90
CA ILE A 11 4.53 12.34 13.91
C ILE A 11 5.58 13.46 13.94
N ASP A 12 5.49 14.37 12.97
CA ASP A 12 6.40 15.52 12.83
C ASP A 12 6.43 16.40 14.08
N ILE A 13 5.26 16.66 14.68
CA ILE A 13 5.17 17.43 15.94
C ILE A 13 5.88 16.70 17.08
N THR A 14 5.63 15.40 17.27
CA THR A 14 6.23 14.64 18.37
C THR A 14 7.73 14.48 18.22
N ASP A 15 8.22 14.37 16.98
CA ASP A 15 9.65 14.31 16.69
C ASP A 15 10.33 15.65 16.93
N ALA A 16 9.70 16.76 16.53
CA ALA A 16 10.18 18.09 16.83
C ALA A 16 10.25 18.36 18.35
N ILE A 17 9.22 17.95 19.10
CA ILE A 17 9.20 18.06 20.57
C ILE A 17 10.34 17.22 21.18
N ARG A 18 10.52 15.97 20.73
CA ARG A 18 11.59 15.08 21.20
C ARG A 18 12.98 15.65 20.91
N ALA A 19 13.19 16.18 19.71
CA ALA A 19 14.43 16.83 19.32
C ALA A 19 14.69 18.06 20.21
N ARG A 20 13.67 18.89 20.46
CA ARG A 20 13.80 20.06 21.33
C ARG A 20 14.09 19.69 22.78
N LEU A 21 13.42 18.67 23.32
CA LEU A 21 13.69 18.15 24.68
C LEU A 21 15.13 17.63 24.81
N THR A 22 15.65 17.01 23.75
CA THR A 22 17.04 16.52 23.71
C THR A 22 18.04 17.68 23.70
N GLN A 23 17.76 18.74 22.94
CA GLN A 23 18.60 19.95 22.89
C GLN A 23 18.62 20.71 24.23
N LEU A 24 17.50 20.74 24.95
CA LEU A 24 17.38 21.45 26.22
C LEU A 24 17.98 20.67 27.40
N ARG A 25 18.27 19.38 27.22
CA ARG A 25 18.86 18.53 28.24
C ARG A 25 20.28 19.01 28.56
N ASN A 26 20.58 19.23 29.84
CA ASN A 26 21.86 19.74 30.35
C ASN A 26 22.19 21.19 29.95
N ILE A 27 21.22 21.94 29.40
CA ILE A 27 21.35 23.39 29.16
C ILE A 27 20.36 24.12 30.07
N GLU A 28 19.06 23.94 29.79
CA GLU A 28 17.98 24.55 30.58
C GLU A 28 17.28 23.55 31.50
N ILE A 29 17.39 22.26 31.20
CA ILE A 29 16.92 21.19 32.09
C ILE A 29 18.11 20.73 32.94
N PRO A 30 18.10 21.01 34.26
CA PRO A 30 19.14 20.58 35.18
C PRO A 30 19.31 19.05 35.18
N ALA A 31 20.51 18.56 35.48
CA ALA A 31 20.84 17.12 35.42
C ALA A 31 20.03 16.28 36.43
N ASP A 32 19.56 16.90 37.50
CA ASP A 32 18.71 16.34 38.56
C ASP A 32 17.22 16.29 38.18
N VAL A 33 16.82 16.89 37.05
CA VAL A 33 15.43 16.87 36.57
C VAL A 33 15.26 15.83 35.47
N HIS A 34 14.28 14.92 35.64
CA HIS A 34 13.98 13.86 34.68
C HIS A 34 12.66 14.11 33.97
N VAL A 35 12.70 14.17 32.65
CA VAL A 35 11.51 14.32 31.80
C VAL A 35 11.11 12.96 31.24
N ALA A 36 9.93 12.48 31.62
CA ALA A 36 9.36 11.24 31.12
C ALA A 36 8.17 11.52 30.18
N VAL A 37 8.17 10.90 29.00
CA VAL A 37 7.04 10.93 28.07
C VAL A 37 6.12 9.76 28.40
N THR A 38 4.95 10.05 28.97
CA THR A 38 4.00 9.01 29.38
C THR A 38 3.06 8.55 28.26
N ARG A 39 2.72 9.43 27.31
CA ARG A 39 1.88 9.13 26.16
C ARG A 39 2.37 9.87 24.92
N ASP A 40 2.59 9.13 23.85
CA ASP A 40 3.06 9.64 22.56
C ASP A 40 2.15 9.10 21.44
N TYR A 41 1.21 9.94 21.01
CA TYR A 41 0.28 9.61 19.94
C TYR A 41 0.93 9.65 18.55
N GLY A 42 2.02 10.41 18.37
CA GLY A 42 2.76 10.46 17.13
C GLY A 42 3.51 9.15 16.91
N ARG A 43 4.26 8.67 17.90
CA ARG A 43 4.85 7.31 17.85
C ARG A 43 3.82 6.21 17.63
N SER A 44 2.68 6.30 18.32
CA SER A 44 1.62 5.29 18.15
C SER A 44 0.97 5.37 16.77
N ALA A 45 0.97 6.54 16.12
CA ALA A 45 0.52 6.70 14.74
C ALA A 45 1.53 6.12 13.77
N ASP A 46 2.80 6.45 13.95
CA ASP A 46 3.94 6.00 13.14
C ASP A 46 4.10 4.47 13.15
N ALA A 47 4.09 3.86 14.33
CA ALA A 47 4.19 2.41 14.47
C ALA A 47 3.07 1.68 13.71
N LYS A 48 1.82 2.17 13.83
CA LYS A 48 0.67 1.57 13.12
C LYS A 48 0.71 1.83 11.62
N ALA A 49 1.20 2.99 11.19
CA ALA A 49 1.34 3.29 9.76
C ALA A 49 2.40 2.38 9.13
N THR A 50 3.53 2.19 9.81
CA THR A 50 4.61 1.29 9.39
C THR A 50 4.16 -0.16 9.35
N GLU A 51 3.47 -0.65 10.39
CA GLU A 51 2.88 -2.00 10.43
C GLU A 51 1.92 -2.25 9.24
N LEU A 52 1.07 -1.27 8.92
CA LEU A 52 0.17 -1.36 7.76
C LEU A 52 0.91 -1.35 6.42
N MET A 53 1.97 -0.55 6.28
CA MET A 53 2.83 -0.57 5.09
C MET A 53 3.53 -1.92 4.92
N GLU A 54 3.98 -2.53 6.02
CA GLU A 54 4.58 -3.87 6.00
C GLU A 54 3.57 -4.92 5.55
N HIS A 55 2.34 -4.91 6.08
CA HIS A 55 1.27 -5.80 5.63
C HIS A 55 0.91 -5.63 4.16
N LEU A 56 0.85 -4.39 3.67
CA LEU A 56 0.60 -4.09 2.26
C LEU A 56 1.69 -4.69 1.37
N LEU A 57 2.95 -4.49 1.73
CA LEU A 57 4.09 -5.04 0.99
C LEU A 57 4.08 -6.57 1.00
N LEU A 58 3.85 -7.18 2.17
CA LEU A 58 3.79 -8.63 2.32
C LEU A 58 2.67 -9.21 1.45
N ALA A 59 1.46 -8.61 1.47
CA ALA A 59 0.34 -9.02 0.63
C ALA A 59 0.68 -8.93 -0.87
N THR A 60 1.25 -7.81 -1.33
CA THR A 60 1.64 -7.66 -2.74
C THR A 60 2.68 -8.69 -3.17
N VAL A 61 3.72 -8.91 -2.36
CA VAL A 61 4.76 -9.91 -2.65
C VAL A 61 4.18 -11.32 -2.66
N SER A 62 3.31 -11.65 -1.70
CA SER A 62 2.65 -12.96 -1.64
C SER A 62 1.83 -13.22 -2.91
N VAL A 63 1.08 -12.25 -3.42
CA VAL A 63 0.31 -12.42 -4.66
C VAL A 63 1.23 -12.65 -5.85
N VAL A 64 2.29 -11.85 -6.02
CA VAL A 64 3.26 -12.05 -7.12
C VAL A 64 3.92 -13.43 -7.05
N LEU A 65 4.28 -13.88 -5.84
CA LEU A 65 4.87 -15.19 -5.63
C LEU A 65 3.90 -16.32 -5.97
N LEU A 66 2.63 -16.22 -5.54
CA LEU A 66 1.60 -17.21 -5.90
C LEU A 66 1.38 -17.28 -7.41
N MET A 67 1.33 -16.12 -8.09
CA MET A 67 1.20 -16.07 -9.55
C MET A 67 2.40 -16.68 -10.26
N LEU A 68 3.61 -16.45 -9.74
CA LEU A 68 4.84 -17.04 -10.28
C LEU A 68 4.79 -18.58 -10.21
N LEU A 69 4.27 -19.13 -9.11
CA LEU A 69 4.14 -20.56 -8.92
C LEU A 69 2.97 -21.16 -9.73
N ALA A 70 1.89 -20.41 -9.94
CA ALA A 70 0.67 -20.91 -10.58
C ALA A 70 0.73 -20.86 -12.12
N LEU A 71 1.14 -19.71 -12.70
CA LEU A 71 1.07 -19.48 -14.15
C LEU A 71 2.45 -19.30 -14.81
N GLY A 72 3.45 -18.87 -14.04
CA GLY A 72 4.81 -18.64 -14.52
C GLY A 72 5.27 -17.19 -14.44
N TRP A 73 6.51 -16.96 -14.86
CA TRP A 73 7.21 -15.70 -14.60
C TRP A 73 6.67 -14.50 -15.39
N ARG A 74 6.15 -14.73 -16.60
CA ARG A 74 5.67 -13.64 -17.47
C ARG A 74 4.36 -13.07 -16.91
N GLU A 75 3.45 -13.95 -16.55
CA GLU A 75 2.14 -13.67 -15.98
C GLU A 75 2.28 -12.98 -14.62
N ALA A 76 3.18 -13.48 -13.76
CA ALA A 76 3.47 -12.88 -12.47
C ALA A 76 3.99 -11.43 -12.57
N ILE A 77 4.85 -11.15 -13.56
CA ILE A 77 5.34 -9.78 -13.79
C ILE A 77 4.20 -8.87 -14.26
N VAL A 78 3.35 -9.33 -15.18
CA VAL A 78 2.22 -8.54 -15.68
C VAL A 78 1.28 -8.15 -14.54
N VAL A 79 0.89 -9.12 -13.71
CA VAL A 79 0.03 -8.86 -12.54
C VAL A 79 0.75 -7.96 -11.53
N GLY A 80 2.00 -8.26 -11.18
CA GLY A 80 2.77 -7.47 -10.21
C GLY A 80 2.92 -6.01 -10.61
N VAL A 81 3.22 -5.75 -11.88
CA VAL A 81 3.30 -4.38 -12.42
C VAL A 81 1.93 -3.69 -12.38
N ALA A 82 0.84 -4.39 -12.72
CA ALA A 82 -0.52 -3.83 -12.64
C ALA A 82 -0.90 -3.42 -11.21
N VAL A 83 -0.52 -4.21 -10.20
CA VAL A 83 -0.77 -3.88 -8.78
C VAL A 83 -0.02 -2.60 -8.39
N VAL A 84 1.27 -2.54 -8.69
CA VAL A 84 2.13 -1.39 -8.33
C VAL A 84 1.67 -0.11 -9.01
N ILE A 85 1.35 -0.19 -10.31
CA ILE A 85 0.86 0.97 -11.07
C ILE A 85 -0.47 1.45 -10.49
N THR A 86 -1.42 0.55 -10.21
CA THR A 86 -2.71 0.98 -9.68
C THR A 86 -2.58 1.61 -8.30
N LEU A 87 -1.73 1.06 -7.43
CA LEU A 87 -1.45 1.69 -6.13
C LEU A 87 -0.82 3.08 -6.27
N ALA A 88 0.15 3.21 -7.17
CA ALA A 88 0.78 4.50 -7.45
C ALA A 88 -0.25 5.52 -7.96
N ILE A 89 -1.15 5.12 -8.86
CA ILE A 89 -2.22 5.99 -9.38
C ILE A 89 -3.20 6.37 -8.28
N THR A 90 -3.65 5.42 -7.46
CA THR A 90 -4.59 5.70 -6.36
C THR A 90 -3.99 6.64 -5.32
N LEU A 91 -2.72 6.43 -4.95
CA LEU A 91 -2.00 7.30 -4.03
C LEU A 91 -1.78 8.70 -4.63
N PHE A 92 -1.43 8.76 -5.92
CA PHE A 92 -1.27 10.02 -6.64
C PHE A 92 -2.59 10.80 -6.72
N ALA A 93 -3.70 10.13 -7.04
CA ALA A 93 -5.02 10.74 -7.08
C ALA A 93 -5.45 11.23 -5.68
N SER A 94 -5.21 10.44 -4.65
CA SER A 94 -5.47 10.82 -3.25
C SER A 94 -4.69 12.09 -2.87
N TRP A 95 -3.41 12.15 -3.22
CA TRP A 95 -2.56 13.32 -3.01
C TRP A 95 -3.06 14.54 -3.81
N ALA A 96 -3.42 14.36 -5.08
CA ALA A 96 -3.89 15.45 -5.95
C ALA A 96 -5.23 16.06 -5.49
N ILE A 97 -6.10 15.25 -4.88
CA ILE A 97 -7.38 15.69 -4.31
C ILE A 97 -7.19 16.33 -2.91
N GLY A 98 -5.99 16.24 -2.34
CA GLY A 98 -5.66 16.82 -1.03
C GLY A 98 -6.08 15.94 0.16
N PHE A 99 -6.27 14.64 -0.06
CA PHE A 99 -6.51 13.70 1.04
C PHE A 99 -5.23 13.39 1.80
N THR A 100 -5.38 13.14 3.11
CA THR A 100 -4.28 12.72 3.98
C THR A 100 -4.30 11.21 4.15
N ILE A 101 -3.13 10.60 4.10
CA ILE A 101 -3.00 9.18 4.41
C ILE A 101 -3.14 9.00 5.92
N ASN A 102 -4.11 8.19 6.30
CA ASN A 102 -4.38 7.78 7.67
C ASN A 102 -4.61 6.27 7.72
N ARG A 103 -4.84 5.73 8.93
CA ARG A 103 -5.03 4.29 9.13
C ARG A 103 -6.25 3.75 8.35
N VAL A 104 -7.35 4.49 8.28
CA VAL A 104 -8.56 4.08 7.54
C VAL A 104 -8.28 4.01 6.04
N SER A 105 -7.60 5.01 5.47
CA SER A 105 -7.22 4.95 4.05
C SER A 105 -6.24 3.83 3.75
N LEU A 106 -5.28 3.54 4.64
CA LEU A 106 -4.37 2.41 4.47
C LEU A 106 -5.10 1.06 4.51
N PHE A 107 -6.06 0.88 5.43
CA PHE A 107 -6.92 -0.30 5.44
C PHE A 107 -7.74 -0.43 4.16
N ALA A 108 -8.32 0.68 3.67
CA ALA A 108 -9.05 0.69 2.42
C ALA A 108 -8.17 0.30 1.23
N LEU A 109 -6.91 0.76 1.18
CA LEU A 109 -5.95 0.38 0.15
C LEU A 109 -5.62 -1.11 0.19
N ILE A 110 -5.34 -1.67 1.37
CA ILE A 110 -5.07 -3.11 1.53
C ILE A 110 -6.25 -3.94 1.04
N PHE A 111 -7.47 -3.58 1.44
CA PHE A 111 -8.68 -4.27 1.01
C PHE A 111 -8.93 -4.12 -0.50
N SER A 112 -8.73 -2.90 -1.02
CA SER A 112 -8.91 -2.60 -2.44
C SER A 112 -7.94 -3.36 -3.33
N ILE A 113 -6.69 -3.61 -2.90
CA ILE A 113 -5.75 -4.46 -3.64
C ILE A 113 -6.32 -5.86 -3.83
N GLY A 114 -6.88 -6.45 -2.77
CA GLY A 114 -7.43 -7.81 -2.85
C GLY A 114 -8.51 -7.93 -3.92
N ILE A 115 -9.41 -6.95 -3.99
CA ILE A 115 -10.48 -6.92 -5.00
C ILE A 115 -9.91 -6.63 -6.39
N LEU A 116 -9.14 -5.56 -6.53
CA LEU A 116 -8.60 -5.11 -7.82
C LEU A 116 -7.72 -6.19 -8.49
N VAL A 117 -6.91 -6.88 -7.70
CA VAL A 117 -5.96 -7.84 -8.23
C VAL A 117 -6.64 -9.12 -8.68
N ASP A 118 -7.79 -9.47 -8.09
CA ASP A 118 -8.59 -10.62 -8.52
C ASP A 118 -9.00 -10.49 -10.01
N ASP A 119 -9.53 -9.32 -10.39
CA ASP A 119 -9.90 -9.02 -11.79
C ASP A 119 -8.70 -9.16 -12.75
N ALA A 120 -7.56 -8.59 -12.37
CA ALA A 120 -6.34 -8.67 -13.16
C ALA A 120 -5.82 -10.11 -13.30
N ILE A 121 -5.92 -10.91 -12.23
CA ILE A 121 -5.53 -12.32 -12.22
C ILE A 121 -6.44 -13.11 -13.16
N VAL A 122 -7.77 -12.96 -13.06
CA VAL A 122 -8.75 -13.67 -13.89
C VAL A 122 -8.50 -13.41 -15.39
N VAL A 123 -8.20 -12.17 -15.77
CA VAL A 123 -7.87 -11.82 -17.16
C VAL A 123 -6.56 -12.47 -17.61
N VAL A 124 -5.49 -12.39 -16.80
CA VAL A 124 -4.17 -12.96 -17.16
C VAL A 124 -4.23 -14.49 -17.22
N GLU A 125 -4.93 -15.12 -16.28
CA GLU A 125 -5.17 -16.56 -16.28
C GLU A 125 -5.95 -16.97 -17.54
N ASN A 126 -6.99 -16.22 -17.92
CA ASN A 126 -7.76 -16.57 -19.10
C ASN A 126 -6.92 -16.46 -20.38
N ILE A 127 -6.09 -15.42 -20.50
CA ILE A 127 -5.14 -15.27 -21.61
C ILE A 127 -4.17 -16.47 -21.65
N HIS A 128 -3.61 -16.84 -20.49
CA HIS A 128 -2.72 -17.99 -20.38
C HIS A 128 -3.42 -19.29 -20.80
N ARG A 129 -4.67 -19.49 -20.37
CA ARG A 129 -5.50 -20.64 -20.74
C ARG A 129 -5.71 -20.75 -22.25
N HIS A 130 -6.08 -19.65 -22.91
CA HIS A 130 -6.25 -19.63 -24.37
C HIS A 130 -4.95 -19.86 -25.14
N MET A 131 -3.83 -19.35 -24.63
CA MET A 131 -2.50 -19.60 -25.19
C MET A 131 -2.07 -21.07 -25.05
N ALA A 132 -2.52 -21.77 -24.01
CA ALA A 132 -2.24 -23.18 -23.79
C ALA A 132 -3.16 -24.12 -24.61
N MET A 133 -4.42 -23.73 -24.84
CA MET A 133 -5.43 -24.56 -25.53
C MET A 133 -5.41 -24.42 -27.06
N GLY A 134 -4.98 -23.28 -27.59
CA GLY A 134 -4.85 -23.07 -29.03
C GLY A 134 -3.47 -22.51 -29.34
N ASN A 135 -2.81 -23.03 -30.39
CA ASN A 135 -1.58 -22.47 -30.97
C ASN A 135 -1.79 -21.06 -31.58
N LYS A 136 -2.68 -20.25 -31.01
CA LYS A 136 -2.94 -18.88 -31.39
C LYS A 136 -1.81 -18.01 -30.87
N LYS A 137 -1.47 -16.97 -31.63
CA LYS A 137 -0.50 -15.97 -31.20
C LYS A 137 -1.13 -15.08 -30.13
N LEU A 138 -0.29 -14.43 -29.31
CA LEU A 138 -0.72 -13.55 -28.22
C LEU A 138 -1.79 -12.54 -28.66
N GLY A 139 -1.60 -11.91 -29.83
CA GLY A 139 -2.53 -10.91 -30.36
C GLY A 139 -3.91 -11.44 -30.76
N GLU A 140 -4.05 -12.75 -31.00
CA GLU A 140 -5.34 -13.39 -31.29
C GLU A 140 -5.99 -13.93 -30.03
N ALA A 141 -5.20 -14.39 -29.05
CA ALA A 141 -5.70 -14.94 -27.80
C ALA A 141 -6.22 -13.84 -26.85
N ILE A 142 -5.56 -12.68 -26.78
CA ILE A 142 -5.93 -11.57 -25.90
C ILE A 142 -7.38 -11.09 -26.11
N PRO A 143 -7.83 -10.70 -27.32
CA PRO A 143 -9.18 -10.17 -27.48
C PRO A 143 -10.26 -11.19 -27.13
N ILE A 144 -10.05 -12.48 -27.44
CA ILE A 144 -10.99 -13.56 -27.10
C ILE A 144 -11.04 -13.76 -25.59
N ALA A 145 -9.87 -13.83 -24.94
CA ALA A 145 -9.80 -14.02 -23.50
C ALA A 145 -10.43 -12.85 -22.73
N VAL A 146 -10.20 -11.61 -23.17
CA VAL A 146 -10.79 -10.41 -22.55
C VAL A 146 -12.30 -10.36 -22.76
N ASP A 147 -12.82 -10.75 -23.93
CA ASP A 147 -14.26 -10.73 -24.20
C ASP A 147 -15.04 -11.73 -23.32
N GLU A 148 -14.43 -12.88 -22.99
CA GLU A 148 -15.04 -13.90 -22.13
C GLU A 148 -15.16 -13.50 -20.65
N VAL A 149 -14.16 -12.77 -20.12
CA VAL A 149 -14.13 -12.39 -18.69
C VAL A 149 -14.42 -10.90 -18.44
N GLY A 150 -14.49 -10.09 -19.50
CA GLY A 150 -14.65 -8.64 -19.41
C GLY A 150 -15.96 -8.22 -18.75
N GLY A 151 -17.08 -8.87 -19.12
CA GLY A 151 -18.38 -8.62 -18.51
C GLY A 151 -18.37 -8.79 -16.99
N PRO A 152 -17.96 -9.96 -16.47
CA PRO A 152 -17.82 -10.20 -15.03
C PRO A 152 -16.86 -9.26 -14.29
N THR A 153 -15.75 -8.84 -14.90
CA THR A 153 -14.73 -8.00 -14.23
C THR A 153 -15.08 -6.51 -14.18
N ILE A 154 -16.12 -6.07 -14.89
CA ILE A 154 -16.53 -4.64 -14.95
C ILE A 154 -17.80 -4.38 -14.10
N LEU A 155 -18.52 -5.44 -13.72
CA LEU A 155 -19.79 -5.39 -12.98
C LEU A 155 -19.60 -5.47 -11.47
#